data_AF-A0AAU5WBB5-F1
#
_entry.id   AF-A0AAU5WBB5-F1
#
_cell.length_a   1.000
_cell.length_b   1.000
_cell.length_c   1.000
_cell.angle_alpha   90.00
_cell.angle_beta   90.00
_cell.angle_gamma   90.00
#
_symmetry.space_group_name_H-M   'P 1'
#
loop_
_entity.id
_entity.type
_entity.pdbx_description
1 polymer ?
#
loop_
_entity_poly.entity_id
_entity_poly.type
_entity_poly.pdbx_seq_one_letter_code
_entity_poly.pdbx_strand_id
1 'polypeptide(L)'
;MAQAAQRVEEAGQTLNKIKSDLGNEHQQLQGMWKGAASSAFTKVYTEFDGDLDKVLQALNRLHETLVQVKINYQASEDQQEQEVNRIAGLL
;
A
#
# COMPACT_ATOMS: atom_id res chain seq x y z
N MET A 1 -12.43 9.42 -3.58
CA MET A 1 -11.44 8.93 -2.59
C MET A 1 -11.59 7.44 -2.29
N ALA A 2 -12.77 6.93 -1.95
CA ALA A 2 -12.95 5.50 -1.62
C ALA A 2 -12.49 4.53 -2.73
N GLN A 3 -12.89 4.77 -3.98
CA GLN A 3 -12.45 3.94 -5.12
C GLN A 3 -10.94 4.01 -5.37
N ALA A 4 -10.30 5.15 -5.11
CA ALA A 4 -8.85 5.29 -5.26
C ALA A 4 -8.12 4.52 -4.15
N ALA A 5 -8.59 4.62 -2.90
CA ALA A 5 -8.04 3.87 -1.77
C ALA A 5 -8.13 2.35 -2.00
N GLN A 6 -9.26 1.89 -2.52
CA GLN A 6 -9.47 0.49 -2.88
C GLN A 6 -8.47 0.02 -3.96
N ARG A 7 -8.27 0.79 -5.03
CA ARG A 7 -7.30 0.44 -6.09
C ARG A 7 -5.86 0.39 -5.54
N VAL A 8 -5.50 1.30 -4.64
CA VAL A 8 -4.18 1.30 -4.00
C VAL A 8 -3.99 0.06 -3.13
N GLU A 9 -5.03 -0.34 -2.41
CA GLU A 9 -5.03 -1.57 -1.60
C GLU A 9 -4.89 -2.82 -2.48
N GLU A 10 -5.67 -2.94 -3.55
CA GLU A 10 -5.61 -4.05 -4.52
C GLU A 10 -4.22 -4.18 -5.17
N ALA A 11 -3.61 -3.03 -5.54
CA ALA A 11 -2.25 -3.00 -6.06
C ALA A 11 -1.23 -3.47 -5.01
N GLY A 12 -1.37 -3.02 -3.76
CA GLY A 12 -0.55 -3.47 -2.64
C GLY A 12 -0.66 -4.98 -2.38
N GLN A 13 -1.86 -5.54 -2.42
CA GLN A 13 -2.09 -6.98 -2.27
C GLN A 13 -1.43 -7.77 -3.42
N THR A 14 -1.57 -7.29 -4.65
CA THR A 14 -0.96 -7.92 -5.83
C THR A 14 0.58 -7.93 -5.73
N LEU A 15 1.19 -6.81 -5.35
CA LEU A 15 2.63 -6.70 -5.19
C LEU A 15 3.15 -7.56 -4.04
N ASN A 16 2.42 -7.65 -2.91
CA ASN A 16 2.77 -8.56 -1.82
C ASN A 16 2.75 -10.02 -2.28
N LYS A 17 1.78 -10.40 -3.11
CA LYS A 17 1.74 -11.76 -3.69
C LYS A 17 2.96 -12.01 -4.58
N ILE A 18 3.30 -11.09 -5.47
CA ILE A 18 4.50 -11.19 -6.31
C ILE A 18 5.77 -11.33 -5.45
N LYS A 19 5.88 -10.53 -4.38
CA LYS A 19 6.99 -10.62 -3.43
C LYS A 19 7.10 -12.01 -2.80
N SER A 20 5.97 -12.55 -2.32
CA SER A 20 5.91 -13.88 -1.72
C SER A 20 6.28 -14.98 -2.73
N ASP A 21 5.72 -14.93 -3.94
CA ASP A 21 5.97 -15.91 -4.99
C ASP A 21 7.46 -15.92 -5.38
N LEU A 22 8.04 -14.74 -5.59
CA LEU A 22 9.47 -14.60 -5.89
C LEU A 22 10.36 -15.10 -4.74
N GLY A 23 9.99 -14.83 -3.48
CA GLY A 23 10.72 -15.34 -2.32
C GLY A 23 10.73 -16.87 -2.24
N ASN A 24 9.60 -17.51 -2.56
CA ASN A 24 9.49 -18.96 -2.62
C ASN A 24 10.35 -19.55 -3.74
N GLU A 25 10.30 -18.97 -4.94
CA GLU A 25 11.14 -19.38 -6.08
C GLU A 25 12.63 -19.22 -5.74
N HIS A 26 13.01 -18.11 -5.10
CA HIS A 26 14.38 -17.86 -4.68
C HIS A 26 14.89 -18.94 -3.70
N GLN A 27 14.09 -19.31 -2.71
CA GLN A 27 14.45 -20.38 -1.75
C GLN A 27 14.64 -21.72 -2.45
N GLN A 28 13.75 -22.10 -3.38
CA GLN A 28 13.90 -23.33 -4.16
C GLN A 28 15.17 -23.31 -5.01
N LEU A 29 15.45 -22.19 -5.66
CA LEU A 29 16.62 -22.04 -6.54
C LEU A 29 17.93 -22.06 -5.75
N GLN A 30 17.99 -21.47 -4.55
CA GLN A 30 19.14 -21.60 -3.65
C GLN A 30 19.38 -23.04 -3.19
N GLY A 31 18.34 -23.86 -3.09
CA GLY A 31 18.45 -25.28 -2.76
C GLY A 31 19.16 -26.07 -3.85
N MET A 32 18.82 -25.82 -5.12
CA MET A 32 19.28 -26.59 -6.28
C MET A 32 20.55 -26.02 -6.93
N TRP A 33 20.67 -24.70 -7.03
CA TRP A 33 21.76 -24.03 -7.73
C TRP A 33 22.79 -23.54 -6.72
N LYS A 34 23.98 -24.17 -6.70
CA LYS A 34 25.13 -23.77 -5.87
C LYS A 34 26.21 -23.10 -6.73
N GLY A 35 26.95 -22.16 -6.13
CA GLY A 35 28.09 -21.49 -6.77
C GLY A 35 27.80 -20.04 -7.20
N ALA A 36 28.66 -19.49 -8.05
CA ALA A 36 28.68 -18.06 -8.39
C ALA A 36 27.35 -17.52 -8.96
N ALA A 37 26.64 -18.33 -9.74
CA ALA A 37 25.34 -17.94 -10.29
C ALA A 37 24.25 -17.81 -9.22
N SER A 38 24.28 -18.66 -8.19
CA SER A 38 23.39 -18.57 -7.02
C SER A 38 23.60 -17.28 -6.25
N SER A 39 24.86 -16.90 -6.06
CA SER A 39 25.23 -15.62 -5.40
C SER A 39 24.79 -14.41 -6.22
N ALA A 40 24.99 -14.44 -7.55
CA ALA A 40 24.55 -13.37 -8.44
C ALA A 40 23.02 -13.20 -8.44
N PHE A 41 22.27 -14.31 -8.53
CA PHE A 41 20.82 -14.28 -8.44
C PHE A 41 20.33 -13.78 -7.08
N THR A 42 20.94 -14.24 -5.98
CA THR A 42 20.61 -13.77 -4.62
C THR A 42 20.79 -12.27 -4.49
N LYS A 43 21.87 -11.71 -5.06
CA LYS A 43 22.10 -10.27 -5.04
C LYS A 43 20.97 -9.51 -5.74
N VAL A 44 20.63 -9.90 -6.98
CA VAL A 44 19.56 -9.25 -7.75
C VAL A 44 18.20 -9.41 -7.07
N TYR A 45 17.93 -10.59 -6.49
CA TYR A 45 16.73 -10.84 -5.69
C TYR A 45 16.65 -9.88 -4.50
N THR A 46 17.72 -9.72 -3.72
CA THR A 46 17.74 -8.81 -2.57
C THR A 46 17.54 -7.35 -2.97
N GLU A 47 18.14 -6.92 -4.08
CA GLU A 47 17.95 -5.56 -4.60
C GLU A 47 16.49 -5.34 -5.01
N PHE A 48 15.91 -6.27 -5.76
CA PHE A 48 14.51 -6.21 -6.19
C PHE A 48 13.53 -6.26 -5.01
N ASP A 49 13.75 -7.13 -4.02
CA ASP A 49 12.93 -7.24 -2.82
C ASP A 49 12.91 -5.92 -2.03
N GLY A 50 14.08 -5.30 -1.89
CA GLY A 50 14.22 -3.99 -1.23
C GLY A 50 13.52 -2.86 -1.99
N ASP A 51 13.53 -2.88 -3.33
CA ASP A 51 12.80 -1.89 -4.12
C ASP A 51 11.28 -2.11 -4.09
N LEU A 52 10.82 -3.37 -4.10
CA LEU A 52 9.43 -3.74 -3.87
C LEU A 52 8.92 -3.23 -2.53
N ASP A 53 9.71 -3.35 -1.47
CA ASP A 53 9.36 -2.83 -0.15
C ASP A 53 9.16 -1.32 -0.14
N LYS A 54 9.98 -0.57 -0.87
CA LYS A 54 9.80 0.89 -0.99
C LYS A 54 8.48 1.22 -1.70
N VAL A 55 8.13 0.47 -2.75
CA VAL A 55 6.86 0.65 -3.47
C VAL A 55 5.67 0.32 -2.57
N LEU A 56 5.71 -0.80 -1.85
CA LEU A 56 4.67 -1.19 -0.90
C LEU A 56 4.47 -0.15 0.22
N GLN A 57 5.56 0.37 0.77
CA GLN A 57 5.51 1.46 1.76
C GLN A 57 4.86 2.73 1.18
N ALA A 58 5.19 3.09 -0.06
CA ALA A 58 4.59 4.25 -0.72
C ALA A 58 3.08 4.06 -0.95
N LEU A 59 2.66 2.85 -1.37
CA LEU A 59 1.23 2.52 -1.53
C LEU A 59 0.49 2.57 -0.20
N ASN A 60 1.06 2.04 0.88
CA ASN A 60 0.44 2.10 2.20
C ASN A 60 0.23 3.55 2.67
N ARG A 61 1.25 4.40 2.55
CA ARG A 61 1.14 5.84 2.89
C ARG A 61 0.09 6.56 2.05
N LEU A 62 0.01 6.23 0.76
CA LEU A 62 -0.99 6.79 -0.14
C LEU A 62 -2.41 6.35 0.29
N HIS A 63 -2.59 5.07 0.62
CA HIS A 63 -3.87 4.56 1.11
C HIS A 63 -4.31 5.26 2.41
N GLU A 64 -3.41 5.34 3.40
CA GLU A 64 -3.64 6.05 4.67
C GLU A 64 -4.06 7.51 4.42
N THR A 65 -3.36 8.20 3.52
CA THR A 65 -3.68 9.59 3.14
C THR A 65 -5.09 9.69 2.54
N LEU A 66 -5.45 8.79 1.62
CA LEU A 66 -6.76 8.80 0.98
C LEU A 66 -7.91 8.53 1.96
N VAL A 67 -7.68 7.62 2.93
CA VAL A 67 -8.64 7.35 4.00
C VAL A 67 -8.78 8.55 4.93
N GLN A 68 -7.65 9.18 5.32
CA GLN A 68 -7.67 10.36 6.19
C GLN A 68 -8.41 11.54 5.54
N VAL A 69 -8.16 11.79 4.24
CA VAL A 69 -8.87 12.86 3.51
C VAL A 69 -10.38 12.61 3.51
N LYS A 70 -10.82 11.36 3.34
CA LYS A 70 -12.25 11.01 3.43
C LYS A 70 -12.82 11.33 4.82
N ILE A 71 -12.11 10.96 5.89
CA ILE A 71 -12.54 11.22 7.28
C ILE A 71 -12.65 12.73 7.53
N ASN A 72 -11.64 13.50 7.14
CA ASN A 72 -11.61 14.95 7.35
C ASN A 72 -12.75 15.65 6.59
N TYR A 73 -13.04 15.20 5.37
CA TYR A 73 -14.11 15.76 4.57
C TYR A 73 -15.48 15.51 5.22
N GLN A 74 -15.75 14.28 5.65
CA GLN A 74 -16.98 13.92 6.36
C GLN A 74 -17.15 14.75 7.64
N ALA A 75 -16.10 14.88 8.44
CA ALA A 75 -16.14 15.66 9.68
C ALA A 75 -16.40 17.16 9.40
N SER A 76 -15.87 17.69 8.29
CA SER A 76 -16.11 19.08 7.90
C SER A 76 -17.56 19.30 7.46
N GLU A 77 -18.15 18.36 6.72
CA GLU A 77 -19.57 18.42 6.34
C GLU A 77 -20.48 18.34 7.57
N ASP A 78 -20.22 17.40 8.49
CA ASP A 78 -21.00 17.26 9.73
C ASP A 78 -20.96 18.53 10.60
N GLN A 79 -19.79 19.20 10.68
CA GLN A 79 -19.65 20.48 11.38
C GLN A 79 -20.46 21.59 10.70
N GLN A 80 -20.40 21.67 9.38
CA GLN A 80 -21.13 22.67 8.61
C GLN A 80 -22.65 22.49 8.73
N GLU A 81 -23.14 21.26 8.64
CA GLU A 81 -24.56 20.96 8.86
C GLU A 81 -25.01 21.32 10.27
N GLN A 82 -24.20 21.03 11.30
CA GLN A 82 -24.51 21.42 12.68
C GLN A 82 -24.58 22.94 12.86
N GLU A 83 -23.67 23.69 12.26
CA GLU A 83 -23.70 25.15 12.29
C GLU A 83 -24.93 25.71 11.56
N VAL A 84 -25.24 25.19 10.37
CA VAL A 84 -26.41 25.60 9.60
C VAL A 84 -27.70 25.30 10.37
N ASN A 85 -27.83 24.10 10.94
CA ASN A 85 -29.00 23.72 11.74
C ASN A 85 -29.13 24.58 13.00
N ARG A 86 -28.00 24.93 13.64
CA ARG A 86 -27.98 25.85 14.78
C ARG A 86 -28.47 27.24 14.38
N ILE A 87 -28.02 27.78 13.24
CA ILE A 87 -28.48 29.08 12.73
C ILE A 87 -29.96 29.02 12.37
N ALA A 88 -30.40 27.97 11.68
CA ALA A 88 -31.79 27.78 11.28
C ALA A 88 -32.75 27.67 12.47
N GLY A 89 -32.31 27.06 13.59
CA GLY A 89 -33.10 27.00 14.83
C GLY A 89 -33.13 28.30 15.64
N LEU A 90 -32.34 29.31 15.27
CA LEU A 90 -32.30 30.64 15.91
C LEU A 90 -33.12 31.70 15.14
N LEU A 91 -33.61 31.38 13.94
CA LEU A 91 -34.49 32.22 13.12
C LEU A 91 -35.96 31.80 13.30
#